data_AF-A0AAU0ZPI5-F1
#
_entry.id   AF-A0AAU0ZPI5-F1
#
_cell.length_a   1.000
_cell.length_b   1.000
_cell.length_c   1.000
_cell.angle_alpha   90.00
_cell.angle_beta   90.00
_cell.angle_gamma   90.00
#
_symmetry.space_group_name_H-M   'P 1'
#
loop_
_entity.id
_entity.type
_entity.pdbx_description
1 polymer ?
#
loop_
_entity_poly.entity_id
_entity_poly.type
_entity_poly.pdbx_seq_one_letter_code
_entity_poly.pdbx_strand_id
1 'polypeptide(L)'
;MKLPRSVSLRLTAGIGALALAGAAAMTLSTSEASAAVTGSATGYATQNGGTTGGAGGATVRATTGTQIHAALCNRASADTPITIEVEGTINHGNTTKVSGDSCNTAAGVIELKQISNVTLVGVGNGAVFDQLGIHIRESSNIIIQNVTVQNVKKSGSPTSNGGDAIGMESDVRNVWVDHTNLLASGGESEGYDGLFDMKDNTQYVTLSYSTLRNSGRGGLIGSSETELSNGYITFHHNLYENIDSRAPLLRGGTAHMYNNYYVSLNESGINSRAGAKAKVDNNYFKNSKDVLGTFYTTAAGSWQVSGNTFDNVTWSAAASDYKPAGPNPTSNTTVSIPYAYKLDAASCVPGVVGETAGAGKGMKVSDGSCSTQTPTPTPTPTDPTPTPTDPTPTPTQPSGTNLSLGAGADGSSKADGTSYGNVRDGSMTTYWSPSGTTGSVSVKWGTATSVSKANIRETAGATGRVKAWRLLNGDTGAVLTSGTGAGVASFPATSLKKLTLEITGASSTPQVAELETYAQ
;
A
#
# COMPACT_ATOMS: atom_id res chain seq x y z
N MET A 1 84.74 45.63 -8.81
CA MET A 1 85.95 45.35 -8.00
C MET A 1 86.09 43.84 -7.86
N LYS A 2 87.33 43.34 -7.77
CA LYS A 2 87.81 41.97 -8.00
C LYS A 2 87.13 40.83 -7.19
N LEU A 3 87.13 39.63 -7.80
CA LEU A 3 86.99 38.23 -7.27
C LEU A 3 87.72 37.97 -5.91
N PRO A 4 87.50 36.86 -5.13
CA PRO A 4 87.43 35.45 -5.61
C PRO A 4 86.72 34.33 -4.75
N ARG A 5 86.57 33.14 -5.39
CA ARG A 5 86.74 31.71 -4.96
C ARG A 5 86.52 31.21 -3.51
N SER A 6 85.51 30.31 -3.37
CA SER A 6 85.54 28.87 -2.99
C SER A 6 86.37 28.29 -1.82
N VAL A 7 85.75 27.40 -1.01
CA VAL A 7 86.11 25.97 -0.70
C VAL A 7 85.94 25.53 0.80
N SER A 8 85.10 24.49 0.98
CA SER A 8 85.10 23.31 1.90
C SER A 8 85.00 23.39 3.43
N LEU A 9 84.14 22.52 4.01
CA LEU A 9 84.57 21.25 4.66
C LEU A 9 83.41 20.26 5.00
N ARG A 10 83.52 19.03 4.46
CA ARG A 10 83.33 17.65 5.02
C ARG A 10 82.04 17.23 5.78
N LEU A 11 81.34 16.20 5.22
CA LEU A 11 81.14 14.78 5.68
C LEU A 11 80.49 14.62 7.09
N THR A 12 79.46 13.80 7.38
CA THR A 12 79.05 12.49 6.85
C THR A 12 77.69 12.06 7.44
N ALA A 13 76.93 11.30 6.63
CA ALA A 13 76.04 10.15 6.92
C ALA A 13 75.16 10.07 8.19
N GLY A 14 73.86 9.86 7.95
CA GLY A 14 72.90 9.29 8.90
C GLY A 14 71.57 9.00 8.23
N ILE A 15 71.48 7.85 7.55
CA ILE A 15 70.27 7.32 6.93
C ILE A 15 69.28 6.94 8.04
N GLY A 16 68.14 7.63 8.09
CA GLY A 16 66.96 7.22 8.86
C GLY A 16 65.79 7.08 7.90
N ALA A 17 65.54 5.86 7.44
CA ALA A 17 64.34 5.53 6.67
C ALA A 17 63.13 5.58 7.61
N LEU A 18 62.35 6.66 7.56
CA LEU A 18 60.98 6.64 8.05
C LEU A 18 60.09 6.08 6.94
N ALA A 19 59.68 4.83 7.09
CA ALA A 19 58.53 4.30 6.38
C ALA A 19 57.28 5.07 6.84
N LEU A 20 56.79 6.00 6.01
CA LEU A 20 55.43 6.48 6.14
C LEU A 20 54.49 5.33 5.72
N ALA A 21 53.94 4.63 6.70
CA ALA A 21 52.73 3.86 6.50
C ALA A 21 51.60 4.86 6.18
N GLY A 22 51.31 5.02 4.89
CA GLY A 22 50.16 5.76 4.43
C GLY A 22 48.88 5.04 4.87
N ALA A 23 48.29 5.48 5.97
CA ALA A 23 46.91 5.15 6.28
C ALA A 23 46.04 5.92 5.29
N ALA A 24 45.73 5.28 4.16
CA ALA A 24 44.63 5.70 3.31
C ALA A 24 43.35 5.54 4.14
N ALA A 25 42.89 6.63 4.73
CA ALA A 25 41.55 6.72 5.27
C ALA A 25 40.59 6.65 4.07
N MET A 26 40.23 5.43 3.68
CA MET A 26 39.05 5.20 2.87
C MET A 26 37.87 5.59 3.75
N THR A 27 37.41 6.82 3.59
CA THR A 27 36.05 7.19 4.01
C THR A 27 35.12 6.33 3.18
N LEU A 28 34.70 5.18 3.72
CA LEU A 28 33.49 4.54 3.24
C LEU A 28 32.36 5.53 3.53
N SER A 29 31.97 6.30 2.51
CA SER A 29 30.64 6.85 2.43
C SER A 29 29.69 5.66 2.41
N THR A 30 29.20 5.27 3.59
CA THR A 30 28.04 4.42 3.71
C THR A 30 26.87 5.21 3.15
N SER A 31 26.63 5.09 1.84
CA SER A 31 25.30 5.38 1.31
C SER A 31 24.38 4.40 2.01
N GLU A 32 23.60 4.87 2.96
CA GLU A 32 22.40 4.15 3.38
C GLU A 32 21.51 4.11 2.14
N ALA A 33 21.69 3.07 1.32
CA ALA A 33 20.72 2.69 0.33
C ALA A 33 19.50 2.25 1.12
N SER A 34 18.61 3.20 1.41
CA SER A 34 17.30 2.91 1.99
C SER A 34 16.58 1.99 1.02
N ALA A 35 16.59 0.69 1.30
CA ALA A 35 15.75 -0.28 0.61
C ALA A 35 14.30 0.17 0.77
N ALA A 36 13.53 0.11 -0.33
CA ALA A 36 12.12 0.48 -0.32
C ALA A 36 11.34 -0.46 0.61
N VAL A 37 10.97 0.01 1.80
CA VAL A 37 9.99 -0.69 2.63
C VAL A 37 8.62 -0.47 1.99
N THR A 38 8.14 -1.44 1.22
CA THR A 38 6.71 -1.53 0.95
C THR A 38 6.08 -2.15 2.19
N GLY A 39 5.49 -1.29 3.03
CA GLY A 39 4.63 -1.72 4.12
C GLY A 39 3.41 -2.50 3.59
N SER A 40 2.48 -2.86 4.48
CA SER A 40 1.20 -3.42 4.05
C SER A 40 0.18 -2.31 3.82
N ALA A 41 -0.58 -2.41 2.73
CA ALA A 41 -1.67 -1.47 2.47
C ALA A 41 -2.67 -1.44 3.64
N THR A 42 -3.32 -0.30 3.80
CA THR A 42 -4.33 -0.05 4.83
C THR A 42 -5.67 0.33 4.19
N GLY A 43 -6.69 0.56 5.03
CA GLY A 43 -7.96 1.10 4.56
C GLY A 43 -8.68 0.23 3.54
N TYR A 44 -9.42 0.86 2.63
CA TYR A 44 -10.15 0.14 1.58
C TYR A 44 -9.22 -0.53 0.55
N ALA A 45 -7.95 -0.11 0.43
CA ALA A 45 -7.00 -0.78 -0.45
C ALA A 45 -6.66 -2.22 0.01
N THR A 46 -6.97 -2.56 1.28
CA THR A 46 -6.87 -3.94 1.81
C THR A 46 -8.02 -4.85 1.36
N GLN A 47 -9.11 -4.27 0.89
CA GLN A 47 -10.32 -4.99 0.51
C GLN A 47 -10.21 -5.47 -0.94
N ASN A 48 -11.22 -6.18 -1.44
CA ASN A 48 -11.24 -6.66 -2.84
C ASN A 48 -9.99 -7.46 -3.25
N GLY A 49 -9.48 -8.33 -2.35
CA GLY A 49 -8.26 -9.11 -2.60
C GLY A 49 -6.95 -8.42 -2.20
N GLY A 50 -7.00 -7.15 -1.79
CA GLY A 50 -5.86 -6.40 -1.26
C GLY A 50 -5.02 -5.68 -2.32
N THR A 51 -3.99 -4.98 -1.86
CA THR A 51 -3.04 -4.25 -2.70
C THR A 51 -1.62 -4.61 -2.28
N THR A 52 -0.87 -5.21 -3.19
CA THR A 52 0.52 -5.67 -3.03
C THR A 52 1.48 -5.05 -4.03
N GLY A 53 0.96 -4.33 -5.05
CA GLY A 53 1.75 -3.70 -6.09
C GLY A 53 2.66 -4.70 -6.82
N GLY A 54 3.93 -4.34 -6.94
CA GLY A 54 4.99 -5.11 -7.57
C GLY A 54 5.58 -6.27 -6.76
N ALA A 55 5.03 -6.58 -5.57
CA ALA A 55 5.60 -7.61 -4.70
C ALA A 55 5.71 -8.97 -5.40
N GLY A 56 6.87 -9.64 -5.22
CA GLY A 56 7.19 -10.90 -5.89
C GLY A 56 7.68 -10.76 -7.35
N GLY A 57 7.76 -9.52 -7.85
CA GLY A 57 8.26 -9.19 -9.18
C GLY A 57 9.73 -8.76 -9.21
N ALA A 58 10.17 -8.36 -10.41
CA ALA A 58 11.48 -7.73 -10.58
C ALA A 58 11.53 -6.37 -9.88
N THR A 59 12.69 -6.03 -9.33
CA THR A 59 12.98 -4.67 -8.86
C THR A 59 13.98 -4.01 -9.80
N VAL A 60 13.64 -2.82 -10.30
CA VAL A 60 14.48 -2.07 -11.25
C VAL A 60 14.62 -0.62 -10.80
N ARG A 61 15.70 0.03 -11.21
CA ARG A 61 15.93 1.46 -10.94
C ARG A 61 15.62 2.31 -12.16
N ALA A 62 15.00 3.47 -11.93
CA ALA A 62 14.73 4.47 -12.93
C ALA A 62 15.10 5.88 -12.44
N THR A 63 15.74 6.65 -13.32
CA THR A 63 16.14 8.06 -13.10
C THR A 63 15.51 9.01 -14.11
N THR A 64 14.74 8.47 -15.06
CA THR A 64 14.00 9.22 -16.08
C THR A 64 12.64 8.59 -16.32
N GLY A 65 11.67 9.38 -16.82
CA GLY A 65 10.34 8.85 -17.12
C GLY A 65 10.38 7.85 -18.28
N THR A 66 11.29 8.02 -19.23
CA THR A 66 11.53 7.01 -20.28
C THR A 66 12.00 5.68 -19.69
N GLN A 67 12.83 5.68 -18.64
CA GLN A 67 13.24 4.45 -17.95
C GLN A 67 12.07 3.81 -17.18
N ILE A 68 11.17 4.61 -16.59
CA ILE A 68 9.93 4.10 -15.99
C ILE A 68 9.09 3.41 -17.07
N HIS A 69 8.86 4.08 -18.21
CA HIS A 69 8.12 3.47 -19.32
C HIS A 69 8.79 2.20 -19.85
N ALA A 70 10.11 2.19 -20.02
CA ALA A 70 10.85 1.01 -20.43
C ALA A 70 10.70 -0.15 -19.42
N ALA A 71 10.76 0.15 -18.12
CA ALA A 71 10.52 -0.85 -17.08
C ALA A 71 9.13 -1.48 -17.18
N LEU A 72 8.09 -0.68 -17.45
CA LEU A 72 6.72 -1.19 -17.63
C LEU A 72 6.59 -2.05 -18.89
N CYS A 73 7.20 -1.63 -20.00
CA CYS A 73 7.08 -2.27 -21.31
C CYS A 73 7.98 -3.50 -21.51
N ASN A 74 9.02 -3.68 -20.69
CA ASN A 74 9.96 -4.81 -20.79
C ASN A 74 9.54 -6.02 -19.94
N ARG A 75 8.37 -5.97 -19.30
CA ARG A 75 7.81 -7.08 -18.53
C ARG A 75 7.24 -8.14 -19.46
N ALA A 76 7.17 -9.39 -19.00
CA ALA A 76 6.65 -10.50 -19.78
C ALA A 76 5.17 -10.31 -20.20
N SER A 77 4.38 -9.64 -19.37
CA SER A 77 2.97 -9.31 -19.61
C SER A 77 2.55 -8.08 -18.80
N ALA A 78 1.39 -7.50 -19.14
CA ALA A 78 0.87 -6.31 -18.45
C ALA A 78 0.58 -6.52 -16.95
N ASP A 79 0.38 -7.77 -16.53
CA ASP A 79 0.14 -8.20 -15.15
C ASP A 79 1.38 -8.81 -14.46
N THR A 80 2.53 -8.86 -15.12
CA THR A 80 3.77 -9.31 -14.46
C THR A 80 4.17 -8.31 -13.37
N PRO A 81 4.32 -8.71 -12.09
CA PRO A 81 4.64 -7.77 -11.02
C PRO A 81 5.99 -7.05 -11.21
N ILE A 82 6.06 -5.77 -10.86
CA ILE A 82 7.29 -4.98 -10.90
C ILE A 82 7.34 -3.91 -9.80
N THR A 83 8.50 -3.78 -9.15
CA THR A 83 8.85 -2.63 -8.33
C THR A 83 9.83 -1.75 -9.09
N ILE A 84 9.49 -0.49 -9.28
CA ILE A 84 10.32 0.52 -9.93
C ILE A 84 10.76 1.50 -8.85
N GLU A 85 12.02 1.38 -8.46
CA GLU A 85 12.70 2.32 -7.57
C GLU A 85 13.10 3.56 -8.37
N VAL A 86 12.52 4.71 -8.01
CA VAL A 86 12.73 5.98 -8.70
C VAL A 86 13.68 6.85 -7.89
N GLU A 87 14.66 7.45 -8.56
CA GLU A 87 15.60 8.38 -7.95
C GLU A 87 15.85 9.59 -8.85
N GLY A 88 15.87 10.78 -8.26
CA GLY A 88 16.08 12.03 -8.98
C GLY A 88 14.80 12.64 -9.55
N THR A 89 14.96 13.53 -10.53
CA THR A 89 13.85 14.32 -11.09
C THR A 89 13.36 13.75 -12.42
N ILE A 90 12.09 13.39 -12.44
CA ILE A 90 11.33 12.98 -13.61
C ILE A 90 10.56 14.20 -14.12
N ASN A 91 10.68 14.51 -15.41
CA ASN A 91 10.03 15.68 -16.02
C ASN A 91 9.75 15.43 -17.51
N HIS A 92 9.12 16.40 -18.17
CA HIS A 92 8.80 16.31 -19.60
C HIS A 92 10.00 16.03 -20.50
N GLY A 93 11.17 16.63 -20.22
CA GLY A 93 12.37 16.50 -21.05
C GLY A 93 12.99 15.11 -21.02
N ASN A 94 12.70 14.32 -19.98
CA ASN A 94 13.22 12.96 -19.84
C ASN A 94 12.11 11.88 -19.83
N THR A 95 10.92 12.22 -20.34
CA THR A 95 9.76 11.31 -20.39
C THR A 95 9.21 11.18 -21.80
N THR A 96 9.72 10.20 -22.54
CA THR A 96 9.23 9.81 -23.87
C THR A 96 8.37 8.56 -23.79
N LYS A 97 7.45 8.42 -24.76
CA LYS A 97 6.69 7.18 -24.94
C LYS A 97 7.64 5.99 -25.20
N VAL A 98 7.33 4.85 -24.59
CA VAL A 98 7.89 3.54 -24.93
C VAL A 98 6.72 2.61 -25.28
N SER A 99 6.90 1.77 -26.30
CA SER A 99 5.87 0.82 -26.73
C SER A 99 6.34 -0.60 -26.47
N GLY A 100 5.41 -1.47 -26.08
CA GLY A 100 5.63 -2.91 -25.88
C GLY A 100 4.30 -3.58 -25.55
N ASP A 101 4.26 -4.92 -25.63
CA ASP A 101 3.02 -5.69 -25.44
C ASP A 101 2.48 -5.65 -24.00
N SER A 102 3.31 -5.24 -23.03
CA SER A 102 3.00 -5.21 -21.59
C SER A 102 2.73 -3.82 -21.04
N CYS A 103 2.56 -2.80 -21.90
CA CYS A 103 2.36 -1.42 -21.47
C CYS A 103 1.52 -0.58 -22.47
N ASN A 104 0.89 0.48 -21.97
CA ASN A 104 0.28 1.52 -22.79
C ASN A 104 0.72 2.90 -22.27
N THR A 105 1.86 3.40 -22.77
CA THR A 105 2.46 4.65 -22.26
C THR A 105 2.26 5.84 -23.21
N ALA A 106 2.44 7.05 -22.68
CA ALA A 106 2.41 8.30 -23.42
C ALA A 106 3.60 9.19 -23.05
N ALA A 107 4.01 10.10 -23.93
CA ALA A 107 5.06 11.08 -23.61
C ALA A 107 4.48 12.19 -22.72
N GLY A 108 5.30 12.81 -21.87
CA GLY A 108 4.88 13.95 -21.05
C GLY A 108 3.85 13.63 -19.94
N VAL A 109 3.72 12.35 -19.57
CA VAL A 109 2.95 11.86 -18.41
C VAL A 109 3.54 10.51 -17.99
N ILE A 110 3.41 10.12 -16.72
CA ILE A 110 3.66 8.74 -16.29
C ILE A 110 2.33 8.00 -16.32
N GLU A 111 2.13 7.20 -17.36
CA GLU A 111 0.87 6.50 -17.60
C GLU A 111 0.97 5.04 -17.10
N LEU A 112 0.17 4.70 -16.10
CA LEU A 112 -0.11 3.35 -15.63
C LEU A 112 -1.47 2.92 -16.19
N LYS A 113 -1.49 2.56 -17.47
CA LYS A 113 -2.72 2.26 -18.20
C LYS A 113 -2.79 0.80 -18.65
N GLN A 114 -3.96 0.17 -18.44
CA GLN A 114 -4.24 -1.22 -18.82
C GLN A 114 -3.22 -2.19 -18.23
N ILE A 115 -2.87 -1.97 -16.96
CA ILE A 115 -1.74 -2.60 -16.30
C ILE A 115 -2.12 -3.08 -14.90
N SER A 116 -1.38 -4.04 -14.36
CA SER A 116 -1.49 -4.38 -12.94
C SER A 116 -0.16 -4.74 -12.31
N ASN A 117 -0.18 -4.81 -10.97
CA ASN A 117 0.91 -5.28 -10.13
C ASN A 117 2.16 -4.39 -10.25
N VAL A 118 2.00 -3.09 -10.01
CA VAL A 118 3.10 -2.11 -10.14
C VAL A 118 3.31 -1.39 -8.81
N THR A 119 4.56 -1.30 -8.37
CA THR A 119 4.99 -0.35 -7.33
C THR A 119 5.90 0.70 -7.95
N LEU A 120 5.56 1.98 -7.79
CA LEU A 120 6.46 3.11 -8.00
C LEU A 120 6.90 3.62 -6.62
N VAL A 121 8.20 3.60 -6.32
CA VAL A 121 8.70 4.00 -5.01
C VAL A 121 9.93 4.89 -5.11
N GLY A 122 9.91 6.05 -4.43
CA GLY A 122 11.08 6.91 -4.35
C GLY A 122 12.17 6.34 -3.43
N VAL A 123 13.42 6.38 -3.85
CA VAL A 123 14.59 5.90 -3.08
C VAL A 123 15.75 6.89 -3.14
N GLY A 124 16.81 6.62 -2.37
CA GLY A 124 18.05 7.41 -2.41
C GLY A 124 17.80 8.88 -2.07
N ASN A 125 18.21 9.79 -2.96
CA ASN A 125 18.01 11.23 -2.80
C ASN A 125 16.55 11.70 -3.01
N GLY A 126 15.61 10.77 -3.17
CA GLY A 126 14.19 11.03 -3.38
C GLY A 126 13.80 11.02 -4.86
N ALA A 127 12.50 10.86 -5.12
CA ALA A 127 11.92 10.92 -6.45
C ALA A 127 11.01 12.15 -6.56
N VAL A 128 11.26 13.00 -7.55
CA VAL A 128 10.46 14.20 -7.83
C VAL A 128 9.92 14.12 -9.25
N PHE A 129 8.60 14.12 -9.40
CA PHE A 129 7.91 14.31 -10.66
C PHE A 129 7.56 15.79 -10.79
N ASP A 130 8.39 16.52 -11.52
CA ASP A 130 8.29 17.97 -11.66
C ASP A 130 7.53 18.34 -12.92
N GLN A 131 6.40 19.02 -12.74
CA GLN A 131 5.43 19.40 -13.77
C GLN A 131 4.81 18.22 -14.53
N LEU A 132 5.02 17.00 -14.04
CA LEU A 132 4.64 15.76 -14.70
C LEU A 132 3.72 14.93 -13.78
N GLY A 133 2.51 14.64 -14.21
CA GLY A 133 1.54 13.88 -13.41
C GLY A 133 1.70 12.36 -13.56
N ILE A 134 1.11 11.63 -12.62
CA ILE A 134 0.95 10.18 -12.69
C ILE A 134 -0.52 9.86 -12.95
N HIS A 135 -0.78 9.16 -14.05
CA HIS A 135 -2.12 8.80 -14.48
C HIS A 135 -2.34 7.29 -14.36
N ILE A 136 -3.37 6.87 -13.63
CA ILE A 136 -3.75 5.46 -13.49
C ILE A 136 -5.06 5.23 -14.21
N ARG A 137 -5.09 4.29 -15.16
CA ARG A 137 -6.27 4.06 -15.99
C ARG A 137 -6.50 2.60 -16.34
N GLU A 138 -7.71 2.10 -16.21
CA GLU A 138 -8.06 0.70 -16.51
C GLU A 138 -7.10 -0.29 -15.84
N SER A 139 -6.70 0.00 -14.59
CA SER A 139 -5.56 -0.63 -13.94
C SER A 139 -5.87 -1.05 -12.51
N SER A 140 -5.10 -2.02 -12.01
CA SER A 140 -5.31 -2.52 -10.65
C SER A 140 -4.06 -2.95 -9.91
N ASN A 141 -4.13 -3.02 -8.59
CA ASN A 141 -3.03 -3.42 -7.72
C ASN A 141 -1.79 -2.54 -7.93
N ILE A 142 -1.93 -1.25 -7.62
CA ILE A 142 -0.91 -0.22 -7.82
C ILE A 142 -0.50 0.36 -6.47
N ILE A 143 0.82 0.48 -6.24
CA ILE A 143 1.39 1.20 -5.09
C ILE A 143 2.21 2.39 -5.60
N ILE A 144 2.00 3.56 -5.02
CA ILE A 144 2.84 4.75 -5.24
C ILE A 144 3.32 5.24 -3.87
N GLN A 145 4.63 5.20 -3.64
CA GLN A 145 5.21 5.49 -2.33
C GLN A 145 6.42 6.42 -2.36
N ASN A 146 6.55 7.27 -1.34
CA ASN A 146 7.76 8.07 -1.12
C ASN A 146 8.17 8.96 -2.31
N VAL A 147 7.19 9.46 -3.07
CA VAL A 147 7.43 10.35 -4.22
C VAL A 147 6.89 11.76 -3.96
N THR A 148 7.52 12.75 -4.56
CA THR A 148 6.98 14.11 -4.69
C THR A 148 6.44 14.29 -6.09
N VAL A 149 5.19 14.72 -6.25
CA VAL A 149 4.60 15.13 -7.53
C VAL A 149 4.20 16.59 -7.40
N GLN A 150 4.72 17.45 -8.27
CA GLN A 150 4.56 18.89 -8.09
C GLN A 150 4.27 19.65 -9.39
N ASN A 151 3.49 20.71 -9.26
CA ASN A 151 3.26 21.72 -10.30
C ASN A 151 2.72 21.17 -11.62
N VAL A 152 1.87 20.15 -11.56
CA VAL A 152 1.24 19.54 -12.73
C VAL A 152 0.15 20.47 -13.27
N LYS A 153 0.28 20.88 -14.54
CA LYS A 153 -0.61 21.89 -15.14
C LYS A 153 -1.60 21.27 -16.13
N LYS A 154 -2.82 21.79 -16.07
CA LYS A 154 -3.88 21.56 -17.06
C LYS A 154 -3.77 22.51 -18.24
N SER A 155 -3.36 23.75 -17.98
CA SER A 155 -3.22 24.81 -18.96
C SER A 155 -1.96 25.63 -18.71
N GLY A 156 -1.49 26.35 -19.72
CA GLY A 156 -0.11 26.84 -19.77
C GLY A 156 0.84 25.76 -20.27
N SER A 157 2.16 25.96 -20.14
CA SER A 157 3.16 24.98 -20.61
C SER A 157 4.22 24.74 -19.54
N PRO A 158 4.70 23.49 -19.37
CA PRO A 158 4.17 22.26 -20.00
C PRO A 158 2.85 21.80 -19.33
N THR A 159 2.02 21.03 -20.04
CA THR A 159 0.80 20.39 -19.50
C THR A 159 1.02 18.90 -19.31
N SER A 160 0.45 18.33 -18.24
CA SER A 160 0.47 16.88 -17.99
C SER A 160 -0.79 16.45 -17.25
N ASN A 161 -1.24 15.21 -17.49
CA ASN A 161 -2.29 14.54 -16.72
C ASN A 161 -3.57 15.38 -16.43
N GLY A 162 -3.99 16.22 -17.39
CA GLY A 162 -5.15 17.10 -17.17
C GLY A 162 -5.01 18.11 -16.02
N GLY A 163 -3.81 18.30 -15.46
CA GLY A 163 -3.53 19.11 -14.27
C GLY A 163 -3.54 18.36 -12.95
N ASP A 164 -3.86 17.07 -12.95
CA ASP A 164 -3.92 16.28 -11.72
C ASP A 164 -2.51 15.80 -11.32
N ALA A 165 -2.10 15.96 -10.05
CA ALA A 165 -0.83 15.41 -9.60
C ALA A 165 -0.84 13.88 -9.69
N ILE A 166 -1.86 13.25 -9.10
CA ILE A 166 -2.21 11.85 -9.37
C ILE A 166 -3.68 11.80 -9.78
N GLY A 167 -3.92 11.33 -11.00
CA GLY A 167 -5.26 11.18 -11.56
C GLY A 167 -5.58 9.70 -11.76
N MET A 168 -6.82 9.31 -11.46
CA MET A 168 -7.33 7.96 -11.67
C MET A 168 -8.64 8.02 -12.44
N GLU A 169 -8.75 7.28 -13.54
CA GLU A 169 -10.00 7.21 -14.30
C GLU A 169 -10.18 5.85 -14.99
N SER A 170 -11.45 5.50 -15.26
CA SER A 170 -11.89 4.28 -15.96
C SER A 170 -11.45 2.98 -15.27
N ASP A 171 -12.36 2.40 -14.48
CA ASP A 171 -12.23 1.03 -13.95
C ASP A 171 -10.95 0.75 -13.16
N VAL A 172 -10.51 1.72 -12.33
CA VAL A 172 -9.33 1.55 -11.45
C VAL A 172 -9.70 0.82 -10.16
N ARG A 173 -8.90 -0.16 -9.73
CA ARG A 173 -9.14 -0.95 -8.50
C ARG A 173 -7.88 -1.10 -7.67
N ASN A 174 -8.01 -1.11 -6.34
CA ASN A 174 -6.92 -1.52 -5.43
C ASN A 174 -5.65 -0.69 -5.63
N VAL A 175 -5.70 0.56 -5.18
CA VAL A 175 -4.58 1.50 -5.26
C VAL A 175 -4.22 2.00 -3.88
N TRP A 176 -2.93 1.95 -3.56
CA TRP A 176 -2.39 2.49 -2.32
C TRP A 176 -1.35 3.57 -2.63
N VAL A 177 -1.69 4.82 -2.31
CA VAL A 177 -0.79 5.96 -2.43
C VAL A 177 -0.40 6.38 -1.02
N ASP A 178 0.89 6.39 -0.73
CA ASP A 178 1.36 6.46 0.64
C ASP A 178 2.68 7.25 0.77
N HIS A 179 2.82 8.08 1.80
CA HIS A 179 4.03 8.88 1.98
C HIS A 179 4.41 9.73 0.76
N THR A 180 3.43 10.38 0.14
CA THR A 180 3.68 11.23 -1.03
C THR A 180 3.59 12.71 -0.69
N ASN A 181 4.29 13.55 -1.44
CA ASN A 181 4.09 15.00 -1.43
C ASN A 181 3.40 15.41 -2.73
N LEU A 182 2.16 15.89 -2.66
CA LEU A 182 1.38 16.39 -3.80
C LEU A 182 1.26 17.91 -3.69
N LEU A 183 1.92 18.63 -4.60
CA LEU A 183 2.13 20.07 -4.48
C LEU A 183 1.64 20.80 -5.73
N ALA A 184 0.91 21.90 -5.55
CA ALA A 184 0.65 22.88 -6.60
C ALA A 184 1.22 24.24 -6.20
N SER A 185 1.05 25.23 -7.08
CA SER A 185 1.43 26.62 -6.82
C SER A 185 0.29 27.57 -7.21
N GLY A 186 -0.94 27.23 -6.80
CA GLY A 186 -2.15 28.00 -7.12
C GLY A 186 -3.35 27.12 -7.47
N GLY A 187 -4.36 27.74 -8.08
CA GLY A 187 -5.58 27.09 -8.53
C GLY A 187 -5.76 27.14 -10.05
N GLU A 188 -7.02 27.09 -10.45
CA GLU A 188 -7.40 27.02 -11.87
C GLU A 188 -7.00 28.29 -12.65
N SER A 189 -7.01 29.46 -12.00
CA SER A 189 -6.54 30.72 -12.62
C SER A 189 -5.05 30.70 -12.98
N GLU A 190 -4.24 29.93 -12.26
CA GLU A 190 -2.80 29.75 -12.52
C GLU A 190 -2.50 28.52 -13.40
N GLY A 191 -3.54 27.79 -13.81
CA GLY A 191 -3.47 26.64 -14.73
C GLY A 191 -3.34 25.26 -14.07
N TYR A 192 -3.55 25.17 -12.75
CA TYR A 192 -3.55 23.90 -12.00
C TYR A 192 -4.97 23.30 -11.90
N ASP A 193 -5.10 21.99 -11.72
CA ASP A 193 -6.40 21.33 -11.42
C ASP A 193 -6.37 20.66 -10.03
N GLY A 194 -6.63 19.35 -9.93
CA GLY A 194 -6.63 18.62 -8.67
C GLY A 194 -5.25 18.12 -8.23
N LEU A 195 -5.11 17.75 -6.96
CA LEU A 195 -3.94 16.97 -6.52
C LEU A 195 -4.20 15.47 -6.60
N PHE A 196 -5.38 15.01 -6.17
CA PHE A 196 -5.71 13.60 -6.08
C PHE A 196 -7.15 13.31 -6.56
N ASP A 197 -7.30 13.02 -7.85
CA ASP A 197 -8.58 12.92 -8.53
C ASP A 197 -8.94 11.48 -8.92
N MET A 198 -10.21 11.11 -8.76
CA MET A 198 -10.77 9.78 -9.03
C MET A 198 -12.08 9.89 -9.79
N LYS A 199 -12.12 9.26 -10.96
CA LYS A 199 -13.23 9.35 -11.91
C LYS A 199 -13.53 7.96 -12.49
N ASP A 200 -14.67 7.89 -13.16
CA ASP A 200 -15.15 6.82 -14.02
C ASP A 200 -14.96 5.43 -13.40
N ASN A 201 -15.73 5.17 -12.34
CA ASN A 201 -15.79 3.88 -11.63
C ASN A 201 -14.48 3.49 -10.93
N THR A 202 -13.77 4.42 -10.27
CA THR A 202 -12.58 4.13 -9.46
C THR A 202 -12.95 3.67 -8.04
N GLN A 203 -12.39 2.55 -7.56
CA GLN A 203 -12.74 1.97 -6.26
C GLN A 203 -11.56 1.34 -5.50
N TYR A 204 -11.69 1.19 -4.18
CA TYR A 204 -10.71 0.56 -3.28
C TYR A 204 -9.37 1.29 -3.27
N VAL A 205 -9.42 2.59 -3.02
CA VAL A 205 -8.23 3.46 -2.98
C VAL A 205 -7.93 3.86 -1.54
N THR A 206 -6.66 3.90 -1.18
CA THR A 206 -6.20 4.50 0.08
C THR A 206 -5.10 5.51 -0.19
N LEU A 207 -5.31 6.73 0.30
CA LEU A 207 -4.28 7.77 0.41
C LEU A 207 -3.89 7.91 1.88
N SER A 208 -2.64 7.60 2.20
CA SER A 208 -2.15 7.63 3.58
C SER A 208 -0.84 8.37 3.74
N TYR A 209 -0.64 8.95 4.93
CA TYR A 209 0.62 9.58 5.32
C TYR A 209 1.18 10.55 4.27
N SER A 210 0.34 11.24 3.51
CA SER A 210 0.76 12.09 2.39
C SER A 210 0.48 13.56 2.69
N THR A 211 1.23 14.46 2.07
CA THR A 211 0.97 15.91 2.15
C THR A 211 0.32 16.40 0.85
N LEU A 212 -0.74 17.19 0.95
CA LEU A 212 -1.40 17.88 -0.15
C LEU A 212 -1.34 19.38 0.15
N ARG A 213 -0.68 20.16 -0.71
CA ARG A 213 -0.40 21.58 -0.39
C ARG A 213 -0.57 22.55 -1.55
N ASN A 214 -0.92 23.79 -1.18
CA ASN A 214 -0.85 24.98 -2.03
C ASN A 214 -1.65 24.86 -3.33
N SER A 215 -2.84 24.27 -3.24
CA SER A 215 -3.71 23.99 -4.40
C SER A 215 -5.09 24.59 -4.21
N GLY A 216 -5.67 25.10 -5.29
CA GLY A 216 -7.09 25.45 -5.29
C GLY A 216 -8.02 24.24 -5.10
N ARG A 217 -7.56 23.02 -5.44
CA ARG A 217 -8.35 21.79 -5.37
C ARG A 217 -7.54 20.64 -4.79
N GLY A 218 -7.98 20.10 -3.65
CA GLY A 218 -7.33 18.96 -3.00
C GLY A 218 -7.57 17.64 -3.74
N GLY A 219 -8.79 17.35 -4.16
CA GLY A 219 -9.11 16.11 -4.88
C GLY A 219 -10.61 15.89 -5.12
N LEU A 220 -10.92 15.31 -6.27
CA LEU A 220 -12.26 14.99 -6.75
C LEU A 220 -12.54 13.49 -6.69
N ILE A 221 -13.76 13.11 -6.29
CA ILE A 221 -14.26 11.73 -6.41
C ILE A 221 -15.62 11.80 -7.11
N GLY A 222 -15.63 11.37 -8.38
CA GLY A 222 -16.75 11.48 -9.31
C GLY A 222 -16.82 12.84 -10.00
N SER A 223 -16.74 12.87 -11.33
CA SER A 223 -16.65 14.12 -12.11
C SER A 223 -17.97 14.89 -12.17
N SER A 224 -19.11 14.20 -12.04
CA SER A 224 -20.44 14.77 -12.16
C SER A 224 -21.43 14.19 -11.15
N GLU A 225 -22.56 14.88 -10.91
CA GLU A 225 -23.62 14.41 -9.99
C GLU A 225 -24.32 13.12 -10.46
N THR A 226 -24.04 12.65 -11.67
CA THR A 226 -24.53 11.38 -12.22
C THR A 226 -23.49 10.25 -12.18
N GLU A 227 -22.23 10.57 -11.87
CA GLU A 227 -21.14 9.60 -11.83
C GLU A 227 -20.90 9.12 -10.39
N LEU A 228 -21.73 8.16 -9.96
CA LEU A 228 -21.84 7.74 -8.57
C LEU A 228 -21.16 6.39 -8.27
N SER A 229 -20.46 5.82 -9.25
CA SER A 229 -19.82 4.50 -9.16
C SER A 229 -18.47 4.51 -8.45
N ASN A 230 -17.88 5.69 -8.20
CA ASN A 230 -16.65 5.83 -7.43
C ASN A 230 -16.91 5.62 -5.94
N GLY A 231 -16.05 4.90 -5.23
CA GLY A 231 -16.27 4.66 -3.80
C GLY A 231 -15.31 3.68 -3.16
N TYR A 232 -15.50 3.45 -1.86
CA TYR A 232 -14.58 2.65 -1.04
C TYR A 232 -13.19 3.30 -0.99
N ILE A 233 -13.16 4.55 -0.52
CA ILE A 233 -11.95 5.37 -0.48
C ILE A 233 -11.54 5.65 0.97
N THR A 234 -10.25 5.56 1.28
CA THR A 234 -9.71 5.91 2.60
C THR A 234 -8.70 7.05 2.49
N PHE A 235 -8.84 8.03 3.37
CA PHE A 235 -7.85 9.09 3.57
C PHE A 235 -7.44 9.07 5.04
N HIS A 236 -6.18 8.80 5.34
CA HIS A 236 -5.74 8.84 6.74
C HIS A 236 -4.31 9.29 6.97
N HIS A 237 -4.08 9.95 8.11
CA HIS A 237 -2.78 10.53 8.47
C HIS A 237 -2.20 11.48 7.40
N ASN A 238 -3.05 12.08 6.55
CA ASN A 238 -2.60 13.04 5.57
C ASN A 238 -2.55 14.45 6.16
N LEU A 239 -1.65 15.27 5.63
CA LEU A 239 -1.62 16.71 5.84
C LEU A 239 -2.26 17.41 4.64
N TYR A 240 -3.35 18.13 4.87
CA TYR A 240 -3.91 19.09 3.92
C TYR A 240 -3.55 20.49 4.40
N GLU A 241 -2.75 21.23 3.63
CA GLU A 241 -2.29 22.56 4.03
C GLU A 241 -2.43 23.58 2.91
N ASN A 242 -3.09 24.71 3.21
CA ASN A 242 -3.32 25.77 2.23
C ASN A 242 -4.02 25.24 0.97
N ILE A 243 -5.25 24.76 1.15
CA ILE A 243 -6.11 24.22 0.08
C ILE A 243 -7.39 25.03 0.03
N ASP A 244 -7.82 25.49 -1.14
CA ASP A 244 -9.06 26.29 -1.20
C ASP A 244 -10.29 25.41 -0.99
N SER A 245 -10.42 24.33 -1.76
CA SER A 245 -11.58 23.46 -1.70
C SER A 245 -11.29 22.00 -2.06
N ARG A 246 -12.33 21.16 -1.97
CA ARG A 246 -12.33 19.74 -2.37
C ARG A 246 -11.30 18.94 -1.57
N ALA A 247 -11.50 18.80 -0.26
CA ALA A 247 -10.60 18.04 0.61
C ALA A 247 -11.26 16.83 1.31
N PRO A 248 -11.88 15.87 0.58
CA PRO A 248 -12.14 15.83 -0.87
C PRO A 248 -13.54 16.36 -1.24
N LEU A 249 -13.82 16.51 -2.53
CA LEU A 249 -15.19 16.52 -3.05
C LEU A 249 -15.61 15.07 -3.34
N LEU A 250 -16.66 14.60 -2.68
CA LEU A 250 -17.15 13.23 -2.76
C LEU A 250 -18.57 13.17 -3.33
N ARG A 251 -18.75 12.44 -4.43
CA ARG A 251 -20.07 12.11 -4.99
C ARG A 251 -20.35 10.62 -4.88
N GLY A 252 -21.57 10.26 -4.47
CA GLY A 252 -22.05 8.88 -4.49
C GLY A 252 -21.46 7.95 -3.42
N GLY A 253 -20.26 7.44 -3.63
CA GLY A 253 -19.72 6.34 -2.82
C GLY A 253 -19.41 6.66 -1.35
N THR A 254 -18.79 5.68 -0.71
CA THR A 254 -18.33 5.78 0.68
C THR A 254 -16.87 6.19 0.73
N ALA A 255 -16.55 7.17 1.58
CA ALA A 255 -15.17 7.47 1.96
C ALA A 255 -15.02 7.50 3.49
N HIS A 256 -13.87 7.03 3.98
CA HIS A 256 -13.46 7.12 5.37
C HIS A 256 -12.25 8.05 5.49
N MET A 257 -12.44 9.15 6.19
CA MET A 257 -11.41 10.16 6.46
C MET A 257 -11.12 10.13 7.96
N TYR A 258 -9.94 9.65 8.35
CA TYR A 258 -9.57 9.61 9.76
C TYR A 258 -8.14 10.04 10.07
N ASN A 259 -7.93 10.64 11.24
CA ASN A 259 -6.63 11.14 11.68
C ASN A 259 -5.88 11.99 10.65
N ASN A 260 -6.58 12.69 9.76
CA ASN A 260 -5.96 13.68 8.89
C ASN A 260 -5.82 15.02 9.64
N TYR A 261 -4.78 15.77 9.30
CA TYR A 261 -4.58 17.14 9.75
C TYR A 261 -4.91 18.09 8.60
N TYR A 262 -5.97 18.88 8.77
CA TYR A 262 -6.38 19.94 7.85
C TYR A 262 -6.02 21.29 8.44
N VAL A 263 -5.20 22.07 7.76
CA VAL A 263 -4.80 23.42 8.18
C VAL A 263 -4.93 24.38 7.02
N SER A 264 -5.60 25.52 7.23
CA SER A 264 -5.83 26.51 6.17
C SER A 264 -6.61 25.94 4.99
N LEU A 265 -7.80 25.39 5.25
CA LEU A 265 -8.82 25.23 4.21
C LEU A 265 -9.51 26.57 3.97
N ASN A 266 -9.25 27.20 2.82
CA ASN A 266 -9.58 28.62 2.61
C ASN A 266 -11.06 28.85 2.27
N GLU A 267 -11.72 27.90 1.59
CA GLU A 267 -13.14 28.01 1.23
C GLU A 267 -14.00 26.90 1.85
N SER A 268 -13.67 25.63 1.60
CA SER A 268 -14.46 24.48 2.10
C SER A 268 -13.65 23.18 2.15
N GLY A 269 -14.02 22.26 3.02
CA GLY A 269 -13.31 20.98 3.19
C GLY A 269 -13.97 19.79 2.50
N ILE A 270 -14.33 18.80 3.32
CA ILE A 270 -15.00 17.56 2.90
C ILE A 270 -16.39 17.92 2.37
N ASN A 271 -16.59 17.73 1.07
CA ASN A 271 -17.82 18.10 0.39
C ASN A 271 -18.58 16.84 -0.05
N SER A 272 -19.53 16.40 0.75
CA SER A 272 -20.34 15.20 0.52
C SER A 272 -21.58 15.54 -0.29
N ARG A 273 -21.72 14.96 -1.48
CA ARG A 273 -22.76 15.25 -2.48
C ARG A 273 -23.40 13.99 -3.07
N ALA A 274 -24.55 14.16 -3.72
CA ALA A 274 -25.24 13.14 -4.51
C ALA A 274 -25.24 11.74 -3.88
N GLY A 275 -25.72 11.63 -2.65
CA GLY A 275 -25.83 10.35 -1.93
C GLY A 275 -24.53 9.82 -1.31
N ALA A 276 -23.43 10.56 -1.40
CA ALA A 276 -22.16 10.27 -0.73
C ALA A 276 -22.32 9.94 0.76
N LYS A 277 -21.44 9.05 1.25
CA LYS A 277 -21.36 8.66 2.67
C LYS A 277 -19.96 8.90 3.19
N ALA A 278 -19.76 10.01 3.90
CA ALA A 278 -18.49 10.35 4.53
C ALA A 278 -18.43 9.87 5.99
N LYS A 279 -17.49 8.98 6.33
CA LYS A 279 -17.12 8.69 7.73
C LYS A 279 -15.94 9.58 8.10
N VAL A 280 -16.11 10.47 9.08
CA VAL A 280 -15.12 11.51 9.42
C VAL A 280 -14.74 11.37 10.89
N ASP A 281 -13.62 10.72 11.16
CA ASP A 281 -13.22 10.30 12.51
C ASP A 281 -11.88 10.86 12.96
N ASN A 282 -11.84 11.44 14.16
CA ASN A 282 -10.61 11.83 14.83
C ASN A 282 -9.65 12.69 13.97
N ASN A 283 -10.17 13.50 13.05
CA ASN A 283 -9.38 14.45 12.29
C ASN A 283 -9.17 15.73 13.11
N TYR A 284 -8.11 16.47 12.79
CA TYR A 284 -7.84 17.78 13.36
C TYR A 284 -7.99 18.85 12.27
N PHE A 285 -8.90 19.79 12.47
CA PHE A 285 -9.11 20.93 11.58
C PHE A 285 -8.64 22.20 12.27
N LYS A 286 -7.75 22.96 11.61
CA LYS A 286 -7.16 24.19 12.14
C LYS A 286 -7.28 25.34 11.17
N ASN A 287 -7.61 26.55 11.65
CA ASN A 287 -7.58 27.79 10.85
C ASN A 287 -8.30 27.63 9.50
N SER A 288 -9.48 27.00 9.51
CA SER A 288 -10.13 26.49 8.31
C SER A 288 -11.57 26.97 8.22
N LYS A 289 -12.13 26.95 7.02
CA LYS A 289 -13.51 27.34 6.76
C LYS A 289 -14.33 26.19 6.20
N ASP A 290 -15.57 26.07 6.66
CA ASP A 290 -16.60 25.17 6.12
C ASP A 290 -16.07 23.75 5.85
N VAL A 291 -15.49 23.14 6.89
CA VAL A 291 -14.65 21.93 6.75
C VAL A 291 -15.41 20.64 6.42
N LEU A 292 -16.73 20.64 6.61
CA LEU A 292 -17.61 19.51 6.28
C LEU A 292 -18.99 20.02 5.86
N GLY A 293 -19.56 19.48 4.80
CA GLY A 293 -20.95 19.76 4.44
C GLY A 293 -21.29 19.30 3.02
N THR A 294 -22.38 19.86 2.50
CA THR A 294 -22.72 19.82 1.07
C THR A 294 -22.61 21.24 0.53
N PHE A 295 -21.69 21.48 -0.39
CA PHE A 295 -21.45 22.82 -0.94
C PHE A 295 -21.61 22.83 -2.46
N TYR A 296 -22.12 23.94 -2.99
CA TYR A 296 -22.26 24.22 -4.43
C TYR A 296 -23.21 23.28 -5.17
N THR A 297 -24.18 22.67 -4.48
CA THR A 297 -25.19 21.79 -5.06
C THR A 297 -26.38 21.60 -4.11
N THR A 298 -27.54 21.26 -4.68
CA THR A 298 -28.70 20.78 -3.91
C THR A 298 -28.73 19.25 -3.76
N ALA A 299 -27.90 18.52 -4.51
CA ALA A 299 -27.77 17.06 -4.39
C ALA A 299 -26.95 16.72 -3.14
N ALA A 300 -27.64 16.52 -2.02
CA ALA A 300 -27.01 16.27 -0.73
C ALA A 300 -26.32 14.90 -0.66
N GLY A 301 -25.19 14.86 0.04
CA GLY A 301 -24.63 13.65 0.61
C GLY A 301 -24.94 13.54 2.10
N SER A 302 -24.24 12.64 2.78
CA SER A 302 -24.43 12.35 4.20
C SER A 302 -23.10 12.07 4.88
N TRP A 303 -23.05 12.25 6.20
CA TRP A 303 -21.85 12.04 7.00
C TRP A 303 -22.15 11.45 8.37
N GLN A 304 -21.18 10.70 8.86
CA GLN A 304 -21.08 10.29 10.25
C GLN A 304 -19.78 10.83 10.83
N VAL A 305 -19.87 11.58 11.92
CA VAL A 305 -18.75 12.26 12.57
C VAL A 305 -18.49 11.66 13.95
N SER A 306 -17.21 11.52 14.32
CA SER A 306 -16.80 11.14 15.67
C SER A 306 -15.42 11.72 16.02
N GLY A 307 -15.24 12.21 17.24
CA GLY A 307 -13.91 12.51 17.79
C GLY A 307 -13.08 13.61 17.10
N ASN A 308 -13.62 14.36 16.13
CA ASN A 308 -12.88 15.42 15.43
C ASN A 308 -12.62 16.63 16.35
N THR A 309 -11.50 17.32 16.13
CA THR A 309 -11.18 18.60 16.76
C THR A 309 -11.32 19.75 15.76
N PHE A 310 -11.97 20.83 16.17
CA PHE A 310 -12.16 22.04 15.37
C PHE A 310 -11.49 23.23 16.08
N ASP A 311 -10.25 23.55 15.69
CA ASP A 311 -9.44 24.65 16.22
C ASP A 311 -9.53 25.86 15.26
N ASN A 312 -10.12 26.96 15.70
CA ASN A 312 -10.32 28.16 14.87
C ASN A 312 -10.98 27.85 13.50
N VAL A 313 -12.09 27.11 13.54
CA VAL A 313 -12.89 26.80 12.34
C VAL A 313 -14.07 27.76 12.23
N THR A 314 -14.23 28.35 11.05
CA THR A 314 -15.36 29.23 10.73
C THR A 314 -16.38 28.54 9.84
N TRP A 315 -17.64 28.95 9.98
CA TRP A 315 -18.77 28.33 9.29
C TRP A 315 -19.66 29.41 8.68
N SER A 316 -20.00 29.25 7.40
CA SER A 316 -20.92 30.13 6.70
C SER A 316 -22.38 29.83 7.08
N ALA A 317 -23.27 30.78 6.81
CA ALA A 317 -24.71 30.53 6.91
C ALA A 317 -25.18 29.56 5.82
N ALA A 318 -26.20 28.75 6.13
CA ALA A 318 -26.79 27.86 5.14
C ALA A 318 -27.58 28.65 4.07
N ALA A 319 -27.41 28.26 2.81
CA ALA A 319 -28.15 28.74 1.64
C ALA A 319 -28.69 27.54 0.85
N SER A 320 -29.43 27.74 -0.25
CA SER A 320 -30.09 26.67 -1.02
C SER A 320 -29.16 25.54 -1.47
N ASP A 321 -27.98 25.87 -1.97
CA ASP A 321 -26.97 24.97 -2.52
C ASP A 321 -25.68 24.94 -1.67
N TYR A 322 -25.72 25.55 -0.47
CA TYR A 322 -24.58 25.65 0.44
C TYR A 322 -25.02 25.30 1.86
N LYS A 323 -24.68 24.09 2.32
CA LYS A 323 -25.12 23.51 3.60
C LYS A 323 -23.91 23.04 4.42
N PRO A 324 -23.22 23.96 5.12
CA PRO A 324 -22.18 23.59 6.08
C PRO A 324 -22.75 22.74 7.22
N ALA A 325 -21.98 21.77 7.71
CA ALA A 325 -22.40 20.88 8.79
C ALA A 325 -22.26 21.51 10.18
N GLY A 326 -21.37 22.49 10.34
CA GLY A 326 -21.12 23.16 11.62
C GLY A 326 -22.06 24.33 11.93
N PRO A 327 -21.80 25.06 13.03
CA PRO A 327 -20.61 24.99 13.88
C PRO A 327 -20.52 23.76 14.79
N ASN A 328 -21.61 22.99 14.94
CA ASN A 328 -21.64 21.77 15.73
C ASN A 328 -22.06 20.57 14.84
N PRO A 329 -21.14 19.99 14.05
CA PRO A 329 -21.48 18.89 13.15
C PRO A 329 -22.12 17.71 13.89
N THR A 330 -23.28 17.29 13.42
CA THR A 330 -23.98 16.08 13.89
C THR A 330 -24.03 15.03 12.78
N SER A 331 -24.00 13.76 13.18
CA SER A 331 -24.16 12.65 12.23
C SER A 331 -25.60 12.63 11.70
N ASN A 332 -25.75 12.52 10.38
CA ASN A 332 -27.06 12.39 9.72
C ASN A 332 -27.24 11.04 9.01
N THR A 333 -26.27 10.14 9.15
CA THR A 333 -26.31 8.77 8.65
C THR A 333 -25.46 7.85 9.54
N THR A 334 -25.45 6.56 9.22
CA THR A 334 -24.48 5.59 9.74
C THR A 334 -23.71 4.97 8.58
N VAL A 335 -22.39 4.87 8.73
CA VAL A 335 -21.47 4.35 7.72
C VAL A 335 -20.71 3.16 8.30
N SER A 336 -20.77 2.03 7.61
CA SER A 336 -20.04 0.81 7.98
C SER A 336 -18.67 0.77 7.30
N ILE A 337 -17.62 0.48 8.09
CA ILE A 337 -16.23 0.36 7.62
C ILE A 337 -15.79 -1.11 7.73
N PRO A 338 -15.48 -1.80 6.62
CA PRO A 338 -15.28 -3.25 6.59
C PRO A 338 -13.82 -3.70 6.83
N TYR A 339 -12.96 -2.80 7.28
CA TYR A 339 -11.55 -3.11 7.57
C TYR A 339 -11.19 -2.71 9.01
N ALA A 340 -10.14 -3.31 9.54
CA ALA A 340 -9.58 -2.94 10.83
C ALA A 340 -8.78 -1.63 10.71
N TYR A 341 -8.91 -0.76 11.70
CA TYR A 341 -8.13 0.46 11.83
C TYR A 341 -7.97 0.81 13.31
N LYS A 342 -6.95 1.61 13.62
CA LYS A 342 -6.75 2.21 14.94
C LYS A 342 -6.75 3.72 14.77
N LEU A 343 -7.35 4.41 15.74
CA LEU A 343 -7.45 5.86 15.73
C LEU A 343 -6.52 6.45 16.77
N ASP A 344 -5.70 7.41 16.35
CA ASP A 344 -5.10 8.36 17.27
C ASP A 344 -6.16 9.29 17.87
N ALA A 345 -5.91 9.83 19.06
CA ALA A 345 -6.71 10.93 19.57
C ALA A 345 -6.53 12.15 18.66
N ALA A 346 -7.62 12.83 18.27
CA ALA A 346 -7.53 13.95 17.34
C ALA A 346 -6.54 15.03 17.81
N SER A 347 -6.43 15.29 19.12
CA SER A 347 -5.54 16.30 19.68
C SER A 347 -4.05 16.09 19.37
N CYS A 348 -3.60 14.85 19.15
CA CYS A 348 -2.19 14.54 18.84
C CYS A 348 -1.93 14.39 17.34
N VAL A 349 -2.98 14.33 16.52
CA VAL A 349 -2.87 14.17 15.06
C VAL A 349 -1.92 15.18 14.41
N PRO A 350 -1.91 16.48 14.78
CA PRO A 350 -0.92 17.41 14.20
C PRO A 350 0.54 17.00 14.42
N GLY A 351 0.85 16.44 15.60
CA GLY A 351 2.19 15.95 15.94
C GLY A 351 2.55 14.69 15.14
N VAL A 352 1.68 13.69 15.18
CA VAL A 352 1.83 12.43 14.41
C VAL A 352 2.02 12.75 12.92
N VAL A 353 1.09 13.49 12.32
CA VAL A 353 1.12 13.84 10.90
C VAL A 353 2.35 14.67 10.54
N GLY A 354 2.81 15.59 11.40
CA GLY A 354 4.01 16.37 11.14
C GLY A 354 5.30 15.54 11.07
N GLU A 355 5.34 14.43 11.80
CA GLU A 355 6.46 13.49 11.81
C GLU A 355 6.40 12.45 10.68
N THR A 356 5.20 12.01 10.31
CA THR A 356 4.99 10.89 9.38
C THR A 356 4.69 11.31 7.96
N ALA A 357 3.91 12.38 7.75
CA ALA A 357 3.35 12.62 6.43
C ALA A 357 4.36 13.21 5.43
N GLY A 358 4.36 12.64 4.23
CA GLY A 358 5.12 13.10 3.08
C GLY A 358 6.29 12.19 2.69
N ALA A 359 6.81 12.43 1.49
CA ALA A 359 8.01 11.76 1.01
C ALA A 359 9.24 12.22 1.80
N GLY A 360 10.22 11.33 1.97
CA GLY A 360 11.47 11.61 2.71
C GLY A 360 11.32 11.56 4.23
N LYS A 361 10.20 11.05 4.76
CA LYS A 361 9.94 10.92 6.21
C LYS A 361 10.33 9.56 6.79
N GLY A 362 11.07 8.75 6.04
CA GLY A 362 11.49 7.41 6.47
C GLY A 362 10.33 6.43 6.62
N MET A 363 9.23 6.65 5.89
CA MET A 363 8.02 5.81 5.91
C MET A 363 7.41 5.60 7.30
N LYS A 364 7.63 6.51 8.25
CA LYS A 364 7.13 6.37 9.63
C LYS A 364 5.60 6.30 9.65
N VAL A 365 5.04 5.45 10.50
CA VAL A 365 3.60 5.29 10.68
C VAL A 365 3.19 5.53 12.13
N SER A 366 1.91 5.80 12.35
CA SER A 366 1.32 5.80 13.68
C SER A 366 1.10 4.39 14.21
N ASP A 367 1.23 4.19 15.52
CA ASP A 367 0.81 2.97 16.22
C ASP A 367 -0.65 2.99 16.72
N GLY A 368 -1.35 4.12 16.52
CA GLY A 368 -2.71 4.37 16.97
C GLY A 368 -2.82 4.76 18.44
N SER A 369 -1.72 5.21 19.05
CA SER A 369 -1.64 5.66 20.45
C SER A 369 -0.89 6.99 20.61
N CYS A 370 -1.00 7.87 19.61
CA CYS A 370 -0.32 9.16 19.53
C CYS A 370 1.21 9.06 19.44
N SER A 371 1.73 7.94 18.93
CA SER A 371 3.17 7.69 18.80
C SER A 371 3.53 7.24 17.39
N THR A 372 4.75 7.57 16.97
CA THR A 372 5.26 7.22 15.63
C THR A 372 6.28 6.10 15.72
N GLN A 373 6.28 5.23 14.71
CA GLN A 373 7.21 4.12 14.60
C GLN A 373 7.71 3.99 13.15
N THR A 374 8.94 3.53 12.97
CA THR A 374 9.42 3.11 11.66
C THR A 374 8.87 1.70 11.38
N PRO A 375 8.23 1.44 10.23
CA PRO A 375 7.80 0.10 9.88
C PRO A 375 9.00 -0.83 9.79
N THR A 376 8.90 -2.04 10.33
CA THR A 376 9.91 -3.08 10.11
C THR A 376 9.94 -3.40 8.60
N PRO A 377 11.11 -3.41 7.95
CA PRO A 377 11.22 -3.80 6.55
C PRO A 377 10.61 -5.19 6.34
N THR A 378 9.71 -5.32 5.36
CA THR A 378 9.33 -6.64 4.83
C THR A 378 10.58 -7.23 4.18
N PRO A 379 11.11 -8.38 4.62
CA PRO A 379 12.34 -8.92 4.04
C PRO A 379 12.14 -9.22 2.55
N THR A 380 12.98 -8.64 1.71
CA THR A 380 13.09 -9.00 0.29
C THR A 380 13.57 -10.46 0.20
N PRO A 381 12.91 -11.34 -0.58
CA PRO A 381 13.48 -12.65 -0.88
C PRO A 381 14.66 -12.45 -1.83
N THR A 382 15.88 -12.38 -1.30
CA THR A 382 17.09 -12.43 -2.11
C THR A 382 17.28 -13.84 -2.68
N ASP A 383 17.45 -13.90 -4.00
CA ASP A 383 17.84 -15.07 -4.78
C ASP A 383 19.14 -15.69 -4.20
N PRO A 384 19.22 -17.02 -3.97
CA PRO A 384 20.36 -17.59 -3.25
C PRO A 384 21.57 -17.72 -4.19
N THR A 385 22.55 -16.83 -4.04
CA THR A 385 23.92 -17.13 -4.47
C THR A 385 24.55 -18.09 -3.46
N PRO A 386 25.21 -19.20 -3.88
CA PRO A 386 25.59 -20.26 -2.97
C PRO A 386 26.91 -19.93 -2.26
N THR A 387 26.89 -19.86 -0.93
CA THR A 387 28.09 -19.98 -0.08
C THR A 387 27.65 -20.47 1.31
N PRO A 388 28.53 -21.12 2.08
CA PRO A 388 28.35 -22.48 2.56
C PRO A 388 27.58 -22.53 3.87
N THR A 389 26.87 -23.65 4.02
CA THR A 389 25.99 -24.06 5.10
C THR A 389 26.56 -23.78 6.50
N ASP A 390 25.82 -22.99 7.27
CA ASP A 390 25.58 -23.24 8.70
C ASP A 390 24.09 -22.89 9.00
N PRO A 391 23.42 -23.61 9.90
CA PRO A 391 21.99 -23.91 9.77
C PRO A 391 21.08 -22.76 10.19
N THR A 392 20.17 -22.40 9.29
CA THR A 392 18.97 -21.58 9.56
C THR A 392 18.00 -22.33 10.48
N PRO A 393 17.33 -21.67 11.45
CA PRO A 393 16.27 -22.30 12.23
C PRO A 393 15.03 -22.56 11.36
N THR A 394 14.59 -23.80 11.34
CA THR A 394 13.37 -24.31 10.69
C THR A 394 12.11 -23.54 11.12
N PRO A 395 11.12 -23.29 10.23
CA PRO A 395 9.80 -22.83 10.65
C PRO A 395 9.27 -23.76 11.72
N THR A 396 8.99 -23.23 12.92
CA THR A 396 8.67 -24.04 14.08
C THR A 396 7.39 -24.82 13.82
N GLN A 397 7.53 -26.10 13.50
CA GLN A 397 6.44 -27.08 13.52
C GLN A 397 5.72 -26.93 14.86
N PRO A 398 4.38 -26.96 14.90
CA PRO A 398 3.67 -26.98 16.17
C PRO A 398 4.26 -28.09 17.05
N SER A 399 4.72 -27.74 18.24
CA SER A 399 5.19 -28.73 19.21
C SER A 399 4.03 -29.65 19.61
N GLY A 400 4.28 -30.95 19.71
CA GLY A 400 3.28 -31.94 20.11
C GLY A 400 3.07 -33.04 19.07
N THR A 401 2.28 -34.04 19.43
CA THR A 401 1.97 -35.17 18.54
C THR A 401 0.99 -34.72 17.44
N ASN A 402 1.35 -34.95 16.18
CA ASN A 402 0.40 -34.77 15.06
C ASN A 402 -0.68 -35.86 15.13
N LEU A 403 -1.90 -35.45 15.47
CA LEU A 403 -3.06 -36.31 15.68
C LEU A 403 -3.71 -36.76 14.36
N SER A 404 -3.30 -36.20 13.23
CA SER A 404 -3.81 -36.62 11.92
C SER A 404 -3.22 -37.96 11.47
N LEU A 405 -1.98 -38.28 11.89
CA LEU A 405 -1.31 -39.52 11.50
C LEU A 405 -2.09 -40.74 11.99
N GLY A 406 -2.47 -41.63 11.07
CA GLY A 406 -3.26 -42.83 11.38
C GLY A 406 -4.76 -42.59 11.59
N ALA A 407 -5.26 -41.35 11.46
CA ALA A 407 -6.68 -41.04 11.46
C ALA A 407 -7.40 -41.58 10.20
N GLY A 408 -8.74 -41.47 10.14
CA GLY A 408 -9.53 -41.63 8.91
C GLY A 408 -9.60 -40.32 8.10
N ALA A 409 -10.06 -40.38 6.84
CA ALA A 409 -10.20 -39.19 5.98
C ALA A 409 -11.25 -39.42 4.90
N ASP A 410 -11.92 -38.33 4.53
CA ASP A 410 -12.82 -38.21 3.39
C ASP A 410 -12.78 -36.76 2.88
N GLY A 411 -13.59 -36.48 1.85
CA GLY A 411 -13.71 -35.13 1.30
C GLY A 411 -14.84 -35.04 0.29
N SER A 412 -15.01 -33.86 -0.30
CA SER A 412 -16.07 -33.58 -1.27
C SER A 412 -15.77 -34.11 -2.67
N SER A 413 -14.51 -33.99 -3.13
CA SER A 413 -14.05 -34.48 -4.43
C SER A 413 -12.53 -34.69 -4.43
N LYS A 414 -12.02 -35.43 -5.41
CA LYS A 414 -10.59 -35.59 -5.63
C LYS A 414 -10.25 -35.72 -7.11
N ALA A 415 -9.13 -35.15 -7.53
CA ALA A 415 -8.57 -35.34 -8.86
C ALA A 415 -7.99 -36.76 -9.02
N ASP A 416 -7.93 -37.24 -10.25
CA ASP A 416 -7.32 -38.54 -10.59
C ASP A 416 -5.86 -38.59 -10.12
N GLY A 417 -5.44 -39.75 -9.62
CA GLY A 417 -4.09 -39.95 -9.07
C GLY A 417 -3.87 -39.44 -7.64
N THR A 418 -4.89 -38.85 -6.99
CA THR A 418 -4.81 -38.39 -5.58
C THR A 418 -5.77 -39.15 -4.66
N SER A 419 -5.55 -39.06 -3.34
CA SER A 419 -6.38 -39.70 -2.31
C SER A 419 -6.61 -38.77 -1.13
N TYR A 420 -7.79 -38.87 -0.50
CA TYR A 420 -8.04 -38.19 0.79
C TYR A 420 -7.09 -38.67 1.88
N GLY A 421 -6.60 -39.91 1.80
CA GLY A 421 -5.65 -40.45 2.76
C GLY A 421 -4.27 -39.77 2.72
N ASN A 422 -3.96 -39.03 1.66
CA ASN A 422 -2.66 -38.41 1.49
C ASN A 422 -2.45 -37.25 2.48
N VAL A 423 -3.50 -36.56 2.96
CA VAL A 423 -3.34 -35.41 3.88
C VAL A 423 -2.90 -35.78 5.29
N ARG A 424 -2.56 -37.04 5.54
CA ARG A 424 -2.35 -37.58 6.89
C ARG A 424 -1.38 -38.76 6.92
N ASP A 425 -0.60 -38.92 5.86
CA ASP A 425 0.35 -40.04 5.73
C ASP A 425 1.77 -39.63 6.17
N GLY A 426 1.96 -38.35 6.49
CA GLY A 426 3.23 -37.78 6.93
C GLY A 426 4.19 -37.50 5.77
N SER A 427 3.71 -37.54 4.53
CA SER A 427 4.53 -37.38 3.33
C SER A 427 4.24 -36.07 2.61
N MET A 428 5.30 -35.32 2.34
CA MET A 428 5.21 -34.07 1.57
C MET A 428 5.21 -34.29 0.04
N THR A 429 5.28 -35.55 -0.41
CA THR A 429 5.35 -35.92 -1.83
C THR A 429 4.03 -36.47 -2.38
N THR A 430 3.16 -36.95 -1.50
CA THR A 430 1.76 -37.29 -1.80
C THR A 430 0.87 -36.11 -1.44
N TYR A 431 -0.32 -36.02 -2.05
CA TYR A 431 -1.25 -34.93 -1.75
C TYR A 431 -2.68 -35.30 -2.09
N TRP A 432 -3.63 -34.63 -1.43
CA TRP A 432 -4.99 -34.50 -1.92
C TRP A 432 -5.11 -33.25 -2.78
N SER A 433 -5.84 -33.38 -3.89
CA SER A 433 -6.23 -32.27 -4.75
C SER A 433 -7.72 -32.40 -5.05
N PRO A 434 -8.55 -31.36 -4.88
CA PRO A 434 -9.93 -31.40 -5.34
C PRO A 434 -10.00 -31.41 -6.87
N SER A 435 -11.18 -31.71 -7.43
CA SER A 435 -11.41 -31.71 -8.90
C SER A 435 -11.45 -30.30 -9.52
N GLY A 436 -11.39 -29.24 -8.71
CA GLY A 436 -11.41 -27.84 -9.14
C GLY A 436 -10.60 -26.94 -8.20
N THR A 437 -10.83 -25.63 -8.24
CA THR A 437 -10.11 -24.67 -7.37
C THR A 437 -10.66 -24.59 -5.94
N THR A 438 -11.77 -25.28 -5.66
CA THR A 438 -12.40 -25.38 -4.34
C THR A 438 -12.71 -26.83 -4.03
N GLY A 439 -12.88 -27.14 -2.74
CA GLY A 439 -13.22 -28.48 -2.27
C GLY A 439 -12.89 -28.65 -0.80
N SER A 440 -13.28 -29.79 -0.23
CA SER A 440 -13.01 -30.08 1.17
C SER A 440 -12.38 -31.44 1.38
N VAL A 441 -11.52 -31.52 2.38
CA VAL A 441 -10.88 -32.74 2.88
C VAL A 441 -10.91 -32.72 4.39
N SER A 442 -11.05 -33.89 5.00
CA SER A 442 -11.21 -34.00 6.45
C SER A 442 -10.30 -35.07 7.03
N VAL A 443 -9.88 -34.86 8.28
CA VAL A 443 -9.32 -35.91 9.14
C VAL A 443 -10.38 -36.35 10.17
N LYS A 444 -10.43 -37.64 10.48
CA LYS A 444 -11.48 -38.25 11.32
C LYS A 444 -10.92 -39.20 12.37
N TRP A 445 -11.47 -39.19 13.56
CA TRP A 445 -11.09 -40.08 14.65
C TRP A 445 -12.26 -40.98 15.06
N GLY A 446 -11.95 -42.19 15.54
CA GLY A 446 -12.97 -43.13 16.03
C GLY A 446 -13.69 -42.62 17.29
N THR A 447 -13.00 -41.79 18.08
CA THR A 447 -13.50 -41.13 19.29
C THR A 447 -13.27 -39.63 19.21
N ALA A 448 -14.03 -38.84 20.00
CA ALA A 448 -13.87 -37.40 20.01
C ALA A 448 -12.45 -37.04 20.50
N THR A 449 -11.75 -36.24 19.70
CA THR A 449 -10.35 -35.86 19.90
C THR A 449 -10.29 -34.35 20.07
N SER A 450 -9.54 -33.90 21.09
CA SER A 450 -9.38 -32.47 21.37
C SER A 450 -8.25 -31.89 20.51
N VAL A 451 -8.60 -30.92 19.67
CA VAL A 451 -7.67 -30.23 18.76
C VAL A 451 -7.80 -28.72 18.94
N SER A 452 -6.69 -28.00 18.79
CA SER A 452 -6.66 -26.52 18.91
C SER A 452 -5.80 -25.84 17.84
N LYS A 453 -5.05 -26.63 17.08
CA LYS A 453 -4.24 -26.16 15.95
C LYS A 453 -4.40 -27.12 14.80
N ALA A 454 -4.34 -26.58 13.58
CA ALA A 454 -4.15 -27.35 12.37
C ALA A 454 -3.04 -26.72 11.53
N ASN A 455 -2.26 -27.52 10.83
CA ASN A 455 -1.25 -27.06 9.89
C ASN A 455 -1.60 -27.56 8.50
N ILE A 456 -1.92 -26.63 7.61
CA ILE A 456 -2.21 -26.92 6.21
C ILE A 456 -0.87 -26.85 5.47
N ARG A 457 -0.45 -27.95 4.85
CA ARG A 457 0.82 -28.01 4.13
C ARG A 457 0.59 -28.32 2.67
N GLU A 458 1.16 -27.51 1.80
CA GLU A 458 1.13 -27.72 0.36
C GLU A 458 2.38 -28.45 -0.11
N THR A 459 2.28 -29.16 -1.24
CA THR A 459 3.48 -29.70 -1.90
C THR A 459 4.40 -28.56 -2.34
N ALA A 460 5.70 -28.86 -2.51
CA ALA A 460 6.70 -27.88 -2.91
C ALA A 460 6.32 -27.15 -4.23
N GLY A 461 5.76 -27.88 -5.21
CA GLY A 461 5.33 -27.31 -6.49
C GLY A 461 3.97 -26.59 -6.47
N ALA A 462 3.28 -26.61 -5.33
CA ALA A 462 1.95 -26.03 -5.14
C ALA A 462 1.89 -24.98 -4.04
N THR A 463 3.03 -24.62 -3.46
CA THR A 463 3.09 -23.64 -2.37
C THR A 463 2.45 -22.31 -2.79
N GLY A 464 1.53 -21.83 -1.97
CA GLY A 464 0.79 -20.59 -2.18
C GLY A 464 -0.45 -20.72 -3.07
N ARG A 465 -0.88 -21.92 -3.47
CA ARG A 465 -2.09 -22.09 -4.29
C ARG A 465 -3.36 -21.92 -3.48
N VAL A 466 -3.41 -22.41 -2.25
CA VAL A 466 -4.51 -22.18 -1.31
C VAL A 466 -4.55 -20.70 -0.93
N LYS A 467 -5.65 -20.01 -1.24
CA LYS A 467 -5.81 -18.57 -0.99
C LYS A 467 -6.80 -18.26 0.11
N ALA A 468 -7.86 -19.05 0.25
CA ALA A 468 -8.87 -18.87 1.28
C ALA A 468 -9.44 -20.23 1.71
N TRP A 469 -9.64 -20.40 3.01
CA TRP A 469 -10.18 -21.63 3.57
C TRP A 469 -10.92 -21.41 4.89
N ARG A 470 -11.69 -22.42 5.30
CA ARG A 470 -12.34 -22.52 6.61
C ARG A 470 -12.04 -23.88 7.22
N LEU A 471 -11.79 -23.92 8.53
CA LEU A 471 -11.78 -25.16 9.30
C LEU A 471 -13.12 -25.32 9.96
N LEU A 472 -13.75 -26.46 9.76
CA LEU A 472 -15.08 -26.78 10.26
C LEU A 472 -15.02 -27.95 11.23
N ASN A 473 -15.90 -27.93 12.23
CA ASN A 473 -16.31 -29.15 12.90
C ASN A 473 -17.13 -29.97 11.89
N GLY A 474 -16.59 -31.08 11.42
CA GLY A 474 -17.19 -31.89 10.36
C GLY A 474 -18.43 -32.68 10.80
N ASP A 475 -18.73 -32.73 12.10
CA ASP A 475 -19.96 -33.34 12.63
C ASP A 475 -21.12 -32.32 12.68
N THR A 476 -20.83 -31.04 12.95
CA THR A 476 -21.86 -30.00 13.16
C THR A 476 -21.93 -28.93 12.07
N GLY A 477 -20.90 -28.82 11.23
CA GLY A 477 -20.75 -27.75 10.24
C GLY A 477 -20.31 -26.40 10.83
N ALA A 478 -20.06 -26.31 12.14
CA ALA A 478 -19.63 -25.07 12.77
C ALA A 478 -18.23 -24.65 12.30
N VAL A 479 -18.06 -23.39 11.92
CA VAL A 479 -16.76 -22.81 11.55
C VAL A 479 -15.93 -22.60 12.81
N LEU A 480 -14.78 -23.27 12.89
CA LEU A 480 -13.83 -23.15 14.00
C LEU A 480 -12.90 -21.94 13.80
N THR A 481 -12.44 -21.75 12.57
CA THR A 481 -11.64 -20.61 12.14
C THR A 481 -11.60 -20.54 10.60
N SER A 482 -11.09 -19.46 10.07
CA SER A 482 -10.89 -19.24 8.63
C SER A 482 -9.57 -18.53 8.41
N GLY A 483 -8.96 -18.73 7.25
CA GLY A 483 -7.69 -18.10 6.95
C GLY A 483 -7.37 -18.02 5.47
N THR A 484 -6.19 -17.50 5.20
CA THR A 484 -5.62 -17.34 3.86
C THR A 484 -4.24 -17.97 3.85
N GLY A 485 -3.82 -18.52 2.71
CA GLY A 485 -2.54 -19.24 2.60
C GLY A 485 -2.52 -20.58 3.35
N ALA A 486 -1.58 -21.44 2.99
CA ALA A 486 -1.24 -22.63 3.79
C ALA A 486 -0.41 -22.24 5.02
N GLY A 487 -0.48 -23.04 6.08
CA GLY A 487 0.25 -22.80 7.32
C GLY A 487 -0.53 -23.19 8.59
N VAL A 488 0.02 -22.80 9.74
CA VAL A 488 -0.54 -23.10 11.05
C VAL A 488 -1.67 -22.14 11.39
N ALA A 489 -2.84 -22.71 11.69
CA ALA A 489 -4.00 -22.01 12.21
C ALA A 489 -4.30 -22.46 13.63
N SER A 490 -4.54 -21.50 14.52
CA SER A 490 -5.00 -21.77 15.90
C SER A 490 -6.49 -21.47 16.02
N PHE A 491 -7.18 -22.22 16.87
CA PHE A 491 -8.59 -22.05 17.21
C PHE A 491 -8.85 -22.53 18.64
N PRO A 492 -9.95 -22.13 19.29
CA PRO A 492 -10.30 -22.62 20.62
C PRO A 492 -10.29 -24.14 20.67
N ALA A 493 -9.71 -24.72 21.74
CA ALA A 493 -9.64 -26.17 21.88
C ALA A 493 -11.03 -26.79 21.78
N THR A 494 -11.21 -27.67 20.80
CA THR A 494 -12.51 -28.23 20.42
C THR A 494 -12.41 -29.76 20.39
N SER A 495 -13.32 -30.43 21.08
CA SER A 495 -13.46 -31.90 21.04
C SER A 495 -14.42 -32.30 19.93
N LEU A 496 -13.94 -33.05 18.94
CA LEU A 496 -14.69 -33.39 17.72
C LEU A 496 -14.25 -34.74 17.13
N LYS A 497 -15.07 -35.41 16.32
CA LYS A 497 -14.67 -36.65 15.63
C LYS A 497 -14.19 -36.40 14.21
N LYS A 498 -14.45 -35.22 13.64
CA LYS A 498 -14.06 -34.85 12.28
C LYS A 498 -13.70 -33.37 12.19
N LEU A 499 -12.51 -33.07 11.66
CA LEU A 499 -12.10 -31.70 11.30
C LEU A 499 -12.01 -31.60 9.78
N THR A 500 -12.75 -30.66 9.20
CA THR A 500 -12.81 -30.46 7.74
C THR A 500 -12.07 -29.19 7.38
N LEU A 501 -11.09 -29.30 6.48
CA LEU A 501 -10.58 -28.17 5.72
C LEU A 501 -11.47 -27.95 4.49
N GLU A 502 -12.11 -26.80 4.42
CA GLU A 502 -12.85 -26.34 3.25
C GLU A 502 -12.05 -25.24 2.54
N ILE A 503 -11.56 -25.52 1.34
CA ILE A 503 -10.91 -24.52 0.47
C ILE A 503 -12.01 -23.76 -0.27
N THR A 504 -12.13 -22.47 0.05
CA THR A 504 -13.13 -21.56 -0.54
C THR A 504 -12.53 -20.68 -1.63
N GLY A 505 -11.21 -20.67 -1.79
CA GLY A 505 -10.53 -19.97 -2.89
C GLY A 505 -9.09 -20.43 -3.07
N ALA A 506 -8.68 -20.59 -4.33
CA ALA A 506 -7.33 -20.96 -4.70
C ALA A 506 -6.95 -20.32 -6.04
N SER A 507 -5.66 -20.04 -6.26
CA SER A 507 -5.17 -19.46 -7.52
C SER A 507 -5.06 -20.50 -8.64
N SER A 508 -5.00 -21.78 -8.29
CA SER A 508 -5.13 -22.93 -9.19
C SER A 508 -5.52 -24.16 -8.37
N THR A 509 -5.67 -25.34 -8.98
CA THR A 509 -6.07 -26.56 -8.27
C THR A 509 -5.09 -26.83 -7.10
N PRO A 510 -5.58 -26.81 -5.83
CA PRO A 510 -4.76 -27.00 -4.65
C PRO A 510 -4.10 -28.38 -4.60
N GLN A 511 -2.91 -28.47 -4.00
CA GLN A 511 -2.30 -29.74 -3.62
C GLN A 511 -1.95 -29.70 -2.13
N VAL A 512 -2.86 -30.19 -1.30
CA VAL A 512 -2.64 -30.28 0.15
C VAL A 512 -1.90 -31.59 0.42
N ALA A 513 -0.63 -31.47 0.77
CA ALA A 513 0.22 -32.59 1.15
C ALA A 513 -0.19 -33.11 2.52
N GLU A 514 -0.35 -32.23 3.53
CA GLU A 514 -0.74 -32.62 4.88
C GLU A 514 -1.77 -31.65 5.47
N LEU A 515 -2.70 -32.19 6.24
CA LEU A 515 -3.58 -31.48 7.16
C LEU A 515 -3.28 -32.00 8.57
N GLU A 516 -2.23 -31.47 9.17
CA GLU A 516 -1.76 -31.89 10.49
C GLU A 516 -2.65 -31.27 11.57
N THR A 517 -2.86 -31.95 12.69
CA THR A 517 -3.69 -31.46 13.79
C THR A 517 -3.02 -31.71 15.13
N TYR A 518 -3.19 -30.78 16.07
CA TYR A 518 -2.48 -30.82 17.36
C TYR A 518 -3.39 -30.45 18.53
N ALA A 519 -3.21 -31.17 19.64
CA ALA A 519 -3.58 -30.67 20.97
C ALA A 519 -2.55 -29.59 21.39
N GLN A 520 -2.98 -28.61 22.20
CA GLN A 520 -2.28 -27.36 22.51
C GLN A 520 -0.75 -27.34 22.42
#